data_AF-A0A7V9W548-F1
#
_entry.id   AF-A0A7V9W548-F1
#
_cell.length_a   1.000
_cell.length_b   1.000
_cell.length_c   1.000
_cell.angle_alpha   90.00
_cell.angle_beta   90.00
_cell.angle_gamma   90.00
#
_symmetry.space_group_name_H-M   'P 1'
#
loop_
_entity.id
_entity.type
_entity.pdbx_description
1 polymer ?
#
loop_
_entity_poly.entity_id
_entity_poly.type
_entity_poly.pdbx_seq_one_letter_code
_entity_poly.pdbx_strand_id
1 'polypeptide(L)'
;MSVTRYKRIAPQKLHLSPDISPPVRRHLMGSQPLLQNIEHLDQTAIVAAIAMAPPIAYLSESKNLYYCIGNFRSLVLAQHVPDNVSITIALIEPPKKSHIDEICMKNSLLHDMAFGKETKSLPKAMLEAKKLVDARHPDLIASIAPTLKKKIHFLEAMGFNRRIQ
;
A
#
# COMPACT_ATOMS: atom_id res chain seq x y z
N MET A 1 11.78 7.46 -2.56
CA MET A 1 10.92 7.96 -1.47
C MET A 1 11.29 7.19 -0.23
N SER A 2 11.72 7.89 0.83
CA SER A 2 12.13 7.27 2.09
C SER A 2 11.09 7.61 3.15
N VAL A 3 10.75 6.63 4.00
CA VAL A 3 9.93 6.88 5.18
C VAL A 3 10.74 7.79 6.10
N THR A 4 10.18 8.95 6.46
CA THR A 4 10.82 9.89 7.38
C THR A 4 10.63 9.46 8.82
N ARG A 5 9.45 8.93 9.17
CA ARG A 5 9.18 8.34 10.50
C ARG A 5 7.89 7.53 10.52
N TYR A 6 7.71 6.72 11.56
CA TYR A 6 6.41 6.16 11.91
C TYR A 6 5.68 7.08 12.89
N LYS A 7 4.36 7.22 12.74
CA LYS A 7 3.54 8.08 13.63
C LYS A 7 2.22 7.41 13.96
N ARG A 8 1.78 7.53 15.21
CA ARG A 8 0.42 7.12 15.63
C ARG A 8 -0.55 8.27 15.39
N ILE A 9 -1.68 7.97 14.76
CA ILE A 9 -2.73 8.94 14.47
C ILE A 9 -4.11 8.35 14.77
N ALA A 10 -5.09 9.23 14.94
CA ALA A 10 -6.49 8.83 14.97
C ALA A 10 -6.94 8.42 13.54
N PRO A 11 -7.64 7.30 13.34
CA PRO A 11 -8.03 6.79 12.02
C PRO A 11 -8.78 7.80 11.15
N GLN A 12 -9.66 8.60 11.77
CA GLN A 12 -10.46 9.63 11.11
C GLN A 12 -9.64 10.78 10.50
N LYS A 13 -8.34 10.89 10.82
CA LYS A 13 -7.43 11.86 10.17
C LYS A 13 -6.78 11.34 8.90
N LEU A 14 -6.95 10.05 8.60
CA LEU A 14 -6.33 9.39 7.46
C LEU A 14 -7.32 9.33 6.29
N HIS A 15 -6.93 9.92 5.17
CA HIS A 15 -7.75 9.93 3.96
C HIS A 15 -6.95 9.49 2.75
N LEU A 16 -7.63 9.03 1.71
CA LEU A 16 -7.01 8.85 0.42
C LEU A 16 -6.56 10.21 -0.13
N SER A 17 -5.37 10.29 -0.73
CA SER A 17 -4.93 11.54 -1.36
C SER A 17 -5.92 11.97 -2.47
N PRO A 18 -6.37 13.24 -2.47
CA PRO A 18 -7.28 13.77 -3.49
C PRO A 18 -6.55 13.99 -4.83
N ASP A 19 -5.22 13.98 -4.83
CA ASP A 19 -4.40 14.20 -6.02
C ASP A 19 -4.16 12.90 -6.81
N ILE A 20 -4.68 11.75 -6.34
CA ILE A 20 -4.67 10.49 -7.09
C ILE A 20 -5.73 10.55 -8.20
N SER A 21 -5.33 10.29 -9.44
CA SER A 21 -6.25 10.38 -10.57
C SER A 21 -7.39 9.35 -10.47
N PRO A 22 -8.61 9.66 -10.97
CA PRO A 22 -9.74 8.74 -10.90
C PRO A 22 -9.49 7.33 -11.47
N PRO A 23 -8.76 7.16 -12.61
CA PRO A 23 -8.44 5.83 -13.11
C PRO A 23 -7.54 5.02 -12.17
N VAL A 24 -6.51 5.65 -11.59
CA VAL A 24 -5.59 5.00 -10.64
C VAL A 24 -6.33 4.65 -9.35
N ARG A 25 -7.15 5.58 -8.84
CA ARG A 25 -8.02 5.33 -7.68
C ARG A 25 -8.93 4.13 -7.88
N ARG A 26 -9.62 4.03 -9.03
CA ARG A 26 -10.48 2.87 -9.34
C ARG A 26 -9.71 1.56 -9.36
N HIS A 27 -8.51 1.56 -9.95
CA HIS A 27 -7.66 0.37 -9.96
C HIS A 27 -7.26 -0.04 -8.53
N LEU A 28 -6.65 0.87 -7.76
CA LEU A 28 -6.12 0.59 -6.42
C LEU A 28 -7.16 0.18 -5.38
N MET A 29 -8.39 0.69 -5.53
CA MET A 29 -9.50 0.35 -4.64
C MET A 29 -10.28 -0.88 -5.14
N GLY A 30 -10.35 -1.10 -6.46
CA GLY A 30 -11.04 -2.25 -7.05
C GLY A 30 -10.22 -3.54 -7.05
N SER A 31 -8.90 -3.45 -6.93
CA SER A 31 -7.96 -4.58 -6.94
C SER A 31 -7.72 -5.22 -5.57
N GLN A 32 -8.53 -4.93 -4.55
CA GLN A 32 -8.36 -5.49 -3.20
C GLN A 32 -9.27 -6.72 -2.95
N PRO A 33 -8.85 -7.96 -3.29
CA PRO A 33 -9.57 -9.17 -2.90
C PRO A 33 -9.56 -9.44 -1.38
N LEU A 34 -8.78 -8.68 -0.60
CA LEU A 34 -8.42 -9.01 0.79
C LEU A 34 -9.40 -8.53 1.88
N LEU A 35 -10.57 -8.01 1.50
CA LEU A 35 -11.60 -7.57 2.46
C LEU A 35 -12.79 -8.52 2.55
N GLN A 36 -12.80 -9.63 1.79
CA GLN A 36 -13.91 -10.57 1.76
C GLN A 36 -14.27 -11.16 3.15
N ASN A 37 -13.39 -11.01 4.15
CA ASN A 37 -13.55 -11.56 5.50
C ASN A 37 -13.18 -10.57 6.62
N ILE A 38 -13.25 -9.25 6.39
CA ILE A 38 -12.90 -8.28 7.45
C ILE A 38 -13.79 -8.42 8.69
N GLU A 39 -15.04 -8.87 8.49
CA GLU A 39 -16.02 -9.14 9.54
C GLU A 39 -15.59 -10.26 10.52
N HIS A 40 -14.61 -11.08 10.13
CA HIS A 40 -14.03 -12.13 10.98
C HIS A 40 -12.77 -11.69 11.73
N LEU A 41 -12.33 -10.44 11.56
CA LEU A 41 -11.19 -9.89 12.30
C LEU A 41 -11.68 -9.04 13.47
N ASP A 42 -11.17 -9.32 14.66
CA ASP A 42 -11.36 -8.43 15.79
C ASP A 42 -10.50 -7.16 15.66
N GLN A 43 -10.76 -6.17 16.51
CA GLN A 43 -10.04 -4.89 16.49
C GLN A 43 -8.53 -5.04 16.69
N THR A 44 -8.10 -5.98 17.52
CA THR A 44 -6.68 -6.24 17.81
C THR A 44 -5.99 -6.75 16.56
N ALA A 45 -6.60 -7.70 15.85
CA ALA A 45 -6.11 -8.25 14.60
C ALA A 45 -6.04 -7.18 13.50
N ILE A 46 -7.04 -6.30 13.42
CA ILE A 46 -7.05 -5.17 12.49
C ILE A 46 -5.88 -4.21 12.78
N VAL A 47 -5.71 -3.79 14.03
CA VAL A 47 -4.62 -2.88 14.42
C VAL A 47 -3.24 -3.51 14.20
N ALA A 48 -3.08 -4.80 14.53
CA ALA A 48 -1.85 -5.54 14.26
C ALA A 48 -1.55 -5.64 12.76
N ALA A 49 -2.56 -5.93 11.94
CA ALA A 49 -2.43 -5.97 10.48
C ALA A 49 -2.01 -4.61 9.91
N ILE A 50 -2.56 -3.52 10.44
CA ILE A 50 -2.15 -2.16 10.08
C ILE A 50 -0.70 -1.92 10.51
N ALA A 51 -0.30 -2.32 11.73
CA ALA A 51 1.07 -2.11 12.22
C ALA A 51 2.13 -2.86 11.40
N MET A 52 1.81 -4.05 10.88
CA MET A 52 2.73 -4.83 10.03
C MET A 52 2.92 -4.22 8.64
N ALA A 53 1.92 -3.51 8.11
CA ALA A 53 1.96 -2.87 6.80
C ALA A 53 1.27 -1.49 6.85
N PRO A 54 1.87 -0.50 7.54
CA PRO A 54 1.19 0.75 7.83
C PRO A 54 0.90 1.56 6.57
N PRO A 55 -0.22 2.33 6.53
CA PRO A 55 -0.49 3.25 5.43
C PRO A 55 0.69 4.18 5.20
N ILE A 56 1.08 4.37 3.94
CA ILE A 56 2.13 5.32 3.56
C ILE A 56 1.45 6.65 3.28
N ALA A 57 1.74 7.68 4.08
CA ALA A 57 1.01 8.94 4.02
C ALA A 57 1.91 10.17 4.17
N TYR A 58 1.46 11.29 3.64
CA TYR A 58 2.06 12.62 3.88
C TYR A 58 1.07 13.52 4.63
N LEU A 59 1.57 14.51 5.36
CA LEU A 59 0.76 15.48 6.07
C LEU A 59 0.38 16.64 5.14
N SER A 60 -0.90 17.02 5.12
CA SER A 60 -1.38 18.28 4.57
C SER A 60 -1.48 19.30 5.69
N GLU A 61 -0.46 20.15 5.84
CA GLU A 61 -0.40 21.16 6.90
C GLU A 61 -1.65 22.06 6.90
N SER A 62 -2.13 22.48 5.73
CA SER A 62 -3.30 23.35 5.59
C SER A 62 -4.61 22.77 6.11
N LYS A 63 -4.75 21.44 6.13
CA LYS A 63 -5.97 20.75 6.57
C LYS A 63 -5.78 19.96 7.85
N ASN A 64 -4.53 19.82 8.33
CA ASN A 64 -4.16 18.96 9.44
C ASN A 64 -4.65 17.50 9.26
N LEU A 65 -4.57 17.00 8.02
CA LEU A 65 -4.99 15.65 7.62
C LEU A 65 -3.82 14.88 6.99
N TYR A 66 -3.86 13.55 7.09
CA TYR A 66 -2.87 12.67 6.47
C TYR A 66 -3.45 12.07 5.20
N TYR A 67 -2.73 12.21 4.09
CA TYR A 67 -3.12 11.67 2.80
C TYR A 67 -2.31 10.44 2.44
N CYS A 68 -3.01 9.32 2.30
CA CYS A 68 -2.49 8.01 1.98
C CYS A 68 -2.24 7.86 0.48
N ILE A 69 -1.06 7.32 0.15
CA ILE A 69 -0.57 7.04 -1.23
C ILE A 69 0.05 5.65 -1.37
N GLY A 70 -0.13 4.77 -0.38
CA GLY A 70 0.40 3.41 -0.41
C GLY A 70 -0.13 2.56 0.74
N ASN A 71 -0.06 1.24 0.61
CA ASN A 71 -0.67 0.28 1.53
C ASN A 71 -2.17 0.55 1.74
N PHE A 72 -2.91 0.68 0.62
CA PHE A 72 -4.33 1.03 0.62
C PHE A 72 -5.22 0.02 1.35
N ARG A 73 -4.79 -1.24 1.50
CA ARG A 73 -5.48 -2.22 2.36
C ARG A 73 -5.57 -1.72 3.80
N SER A 74 -4.48 -1.18 4.33
CA SER A 74 -4.44 -0.66 5.70
C SER A 74 -5.22 0.63 5.86
N LEU A 75 -5.38 1.41 4.79
CA LEU A 75 -6.33 2.52 4.75
C LEU A 75 -7.78 2.04 4.89
N VAL A 76 -8.15 0.95 4.22
CA VAL A 76 -9.52 0.42 4.36
C VAL A 76 -9.73 -0.20 5.74
N LEU A 77 -8.78 -1.00 6.22
CA LEU A 77 -8.82 -1.56 7.58
C LEU A 77 -8.98 -0.48 8.66
N ALA A 78 -8.32 0.67 8.49
CA ALA A 78 -8.43 1.80 9.41
C ALA A 78 -9.87 2.31 9.57
N GLN A 79 -10.74 2.14 8.57
CA GLN A 79 -12.15 2.56 8.65
C GLN A 79 -12.97 1.73 9.63
N HIS A 80 -12.46 0.56 10.04
CA HIS A 80 -13.09 -0.33 11.02
C HIS A 80 -12.50 -0.17 12.43
N VAL A 81 -11.53 0.72 12.61
CA VAL A 81 -10.91 0.98 13.90
C VAL A 81 -11.69 2.11 14.60
N PRO A 82 -12.13 1.93 15.86
CA PRO A 82 -12.80 2.99 16.61
C PRO A 82 -11.96 4.27 16.76
N ASP A 83 -12.63 5.43 16.83
CA ASP A 83 -11.98 6.75 16.89
C ASP A 83 -11.08 6.96 18.12
N ASN A 84 -11.29 6.19 19.20
CA ASN A 84 -10.47 6.25 20.41
C ASN A 84 -9.19 5.40 20.32
N VAL A 85 -9.01 4.62 19.25
CA VAL A 85 -7.84 3.77 19.04
C VAL A 85 -6.95 4.37 17.95
N SER A 86 -5.67 4.61 18.29
CA SER A 86 -4.71 5.14 17.31
C SER A 86 -4.04 4.05 16.49
N ILE A 87 -3.86 4.31 15.20
CA ILE A 87 -3.17 3.46 14.23
C ILE A 87 -1.81 4.03 13.84
N THR A 88 -0.88 3.16 13.45
CA THR A 88 0.45 3.56 12.96
C THR A 88 0.40 3.84 11.46
N ILE A 89 1.01 4.94 11.04
CA ILE A 89 1.29 5.27 9.64
C ILE A 89 2.79 5.41 9.39
N ALA A 90 3.22 5.14 8.16
CA ALA A 90 4.55 5.48 7.65
C ALA A 90 4.48 6.88 7.02
N LEU A 91 5.03 7.88 7.71
CA LEU A 91 5.05 9.25 7.24
C LEU A 91 6.18 9.43 6.23
N ILE A 92 5.88 10.15 5.16
CA ILE A 92 6.83 10.57 4.12
C ILE A 92 6.74 12.09 3.94
N GLU A 93 7.76 12.66 3.30
CA GLU A 93 7.67 14.03 2.78
C GLU A 93 6.56 14.14 1.70
N PRO A 94 5.82 15.27 1.66
CA PRO A 94 4.83 15.50 0.61
C PRO A 94 5.45 15.40 -0.78
N PRO A 95 5.01 14.46 -1.63
CA PRO A 95 5.53 14.33 -2.99
C PRO A 95 5.03 15.47 -3.88
N LYS A 96 5.72 15.71 -4.99
CA LYS A 96 5.18 16.54 -6.08
C LYS A 96 3.90 15.92 -6.61
N LYS A 97 2.85 16.73 -6.80
CA LYS A 97 1.54 16.27 -7.28
C LYS A 97 1.61 15.43 -8.56
N SER A 98 2.48 15.82 -9.50
CA SER A 98 2.71 15.11 -10.76
C SER A 98 3.22 13.67 -10.60
N HIS A 99 3.78 13.31 -9.43
CA HIS A 99 4.36 11.99 -9.18
C HIS A 99 3.48 11.10 -8.29
N ILE A 100 2.34 11.60 -7.78
CA ILE A 100 1.51 10.84 -6.84
C ILE A 100 0.98 9.55 -7.46
N ASP A 101 0.45 9.60 -8.67
CA ASP A 101 -0.05 8.41 -9.39
C ASP A 101 1.06 7.37 -9.59
N GLU A 102 2.24 7.80 -10.05
CA GLU A 102 3.40 6.93 -10.26
C GLU A 102 3.82 6.23 -8.96
N ILE A 103 3.90 6.99 -7.86
CA ILE A 103 4.26 6.46 -6.54
C ILE A 103 3.21 5.46 -6.05
N CYS A 104 1.92 5.78 -6.20
CA CYS A 104 0.83 4.88 -5.81
C CYS A 104 0.89 3.56 -6.56
N MET A 105 1.06 3.61 -7.89
CA MET A 105 1.16 2.43 -8.74
C MET A 105 2.41 1.60 -8.40
N LYS A 106 3.56 2.25 -8.18
CA LYS A 106 4.79 1.60 -7.75
C LYS A 106 4.63 0.86 -6.44
N ASN A 107 4.03 1.51 -5.44
CA ASN A 107 3.76 0.90 -4.13
C ASN A 107 2.80 -0.29 -4.24
N SER A 108 1.74 -0.15 -5.05
CA SER A 108 0.78 -1.24 -5.26
C SER A 108 1.44 -2.47 -5.90
N LEU A 109 2.24 -2.25 -6.96
CA LEU A 109 2.97 -3.34 -7.60
C LEU A 109 3.95 -4.01 -6.64
N LEU A 110 4.74 -3.21 -5.89
CA LEU A 110 5.66 -3.74 -4.89
C LEU A 110 4.94 -4.57 -3.82
N HIS A 111 3.79 -4.09 -3.36
CA HIS A 111 2.94 -4.80 -2.41
C HIS A 111 2.44 -6.13 -2.98
N ASP A 112 1.82 -6.13 -4.16
CA ASP A 112 1.32 -7.35 -4.81
C ASP A 112 2.44 -8.36 -5.06
N MET A 113 3.64 -7.89 -5.37
CA MET A 113 4.81 -8.75 -5.58
C MET A 113 5.41 -9.32 -4.29
N ALA A 114 5.38 -8.53 -3.20
CA ALA A 114 5.84 -8.94 -1.87
C ALA A 114 4.88 -9.95 -1.22
N PHE A 115 3.57 -9.72 -1.36
CA PHE A 115 2.52 -10.55 -0.76
C PHE A 115 1.95 -11.61 -1.72
N GLY A 116 2.43 -11.65 -2.98
CA GLY A 116 2.09 -12.65 -3.97
C GLY A 116 2.53 -14.04 -3.54
N LYS A 117 1.69 -14.71 -2.73
CA LYS A 117 1.73 -16.14 -2.47
C LYS A 117 1.49 -16.88 -3.79
N GLU A 118 2.43 -17.78 -4.10
CA GLU A 118 2.36 -18.81 -5.14
C GLU A 118 2.34 -18.30 -6.60
N THR A 119 3.52 -18.42 -7.20
CA THR A 119 3.90 -18.17 -8.61
C THR A 119 3.08 -18.90 -9.68
N LYS A 120 2.05 -19.68 -9.33
CA LYS A 120 1.23 -20.41 -10.32
C LYS A 120 0.02 -19.63 -10.85
N SER A 121 -0.31 -18.49 -10.24
CA SER A 121 -1.25 -17.54 -10.84
C SER A 121 -0.87 -16.14 -10.43
N LEU A 122 -0.02 -15.47 -11.21
CA LEU A 122 0.06 -14.01 -11.18
C LEU A 122 -1.37 -13.48 -11.28
N PRO A 123 -1.93 -12.83 -10.24
CA PRO A 123 -3.34 -12.51 -10.21
C PRO A 123 -3.69 -11.63 -11.41
N LYS A 124 -4.87 -11.82 -12.00
CA LYS A 124 -5.43 -10.95 -13.05
C LYS A 124 -5.26 -9.46 -12.72
N ALA A 125 -5.31 -9.11 -11.43
CA ALA A 125 -5.01 -7.79 -10.90
C ALA A 125 -3.61 -7.25 -11.25
N MET A 126 -2.55 -8.07 -11.19
CA MET A 126 -1.19 -7.66 -11.53
C MET A 126 -0.98 -7.49 -13.04
N LEU A 127 -1.69 -8.28 -13.87
CA LEU A 127 -1.75 -8.07 -15.32
C LEU A 127 -2.44 -6.75 -15.69
N GLU A 128 -3.55 -6.42 -15.04
CA GLU A 128 -4.24 -5.14 -15.21
C GLU A 128 -3.40 -3.96 -14.69
N ALA A 129 -2.70 -4.13 -13.56
CA ALA A 129 -1.75 -3.15 -13.04
C ALA A 129 -0.61 -2.90 -14.03
N LYS A 130 -0.04 -3.98 -14.60
CA LYS A 130 1.00 -3.89 -15.63
C LYS A 130 0.51 -3.14 -16.87
N LYS A 131 -0.67 -3.47 -17.41
CA LYS A 131 -1.24 -2.76 -18.58
C LYS A 131 -1.40 -1.26 -18.31
N LEU A 132 -1.90 -0.89 -17.13
CA LEU A 132 -2.09 0.51 -16.76
C LEU A 132 -0.76 1.24 -16.60
N VAL A 133 0.26 0.57 -16.04
CA VAL A 133 1.61 1.09 -15.94
C VAL A 133 2.27 1.23 -17.31
N ASP A 134 2.22 0.22 -18.18
CA ASP A 134 2.79 0.29 -19.53
C ASP A 134 2.17 1.45 -20.34
N ALA A 135 0.87 1.72 -20.15
CA ALA A 135 0.16 2.79 -20.86
C ALA A 135 0.46 4.20 -20.33
N ARG A 136 0.76 4.37 -19.03
CA ARG A 136 0.86 5.70 -18.39
C ARG A 136 2.24 6.03 -17.80
N HIS A 137 3.01 5.01 -17.42
CA HIS A 137 4.32 5.10 -16.79
C HIS A 137 5.24 3.95 -17.27
N PRO A 138 5.55 3.85 -18.57
CA PRO A 138 6.23 2.68 -19.16
C PRO A 138 7.58 2.36 -18.51
N ASP A 139 8.31 3.38 -18.04
CA ASP A 139 9.62 3.20 -17.39
C ASP A 139 9.53 2.68 -15.95
N LEU A 140 8.34 2.68 -15.35
CA LEU A 140 8.16 2.35 -13.94
C LEU A 140 8.50 0.89 -13.65
N ILE A 141 8.11 -0.04 -14.54
CA ILE A 141 8.44 -1.47 -14.40
C ILE A 141 9.96 -1.67 -14.42
N ALA A 142 10.65 -1.01 -15.36
CA ALA A 142 12.11 -1.06 -15.46
C ALA A 142 12.77 -0.48 -14.19
N SER A 143 12.19 0.56 -13.59
CA SER A 143 12.69 1.14 -12.33
C SER A 143 12.52 0.22 -11.10
N ILE A 144 11.57 -0.72 -11.14
CA ILE A 144 11.28 -1.64 -10.03
C ILE A 144 12.02 -2.98 -10.22
N ALA A 145 12.27 -3.39 -11.46
CA ALA A 145 12.92 -4.67 -11.80
C ALA A 145 14.24 -4.96 -11.04
N PRO A 146 15.16 -3.99 -10.83
CA PRO A 146 16.37 -4.22 -10.03
C PRO A 146 16.08 -4.61 -8.58
N THR A 147 15.05 -4.02 -7.97
CA THR A 147 14.60 -4.33 -6.60
C THR A 147 14.04 -5.76 -6.51
N LEU A 148 13.52 -6.28 -7.63
CA LEU A 148 12.88 -7.60 -7.72
C LEU A 148 13.84 -8.75 -8.04
N LYS A 149 15.04 -8.49 -8.59
CA LYS A 149 16.05 -9.54 -8.82
C LYS A 149 16.43 -10.30 -7.54
N LYS A 150 16.19 -9.68 -6.39
CA LYS A 150 16.41 -10.25 -5.04
C LYS A 150 15.11 -10.71 -4.37
N LYS A 151 14.02 -10.99 -5.11
CA LYS A 151 12.72 -11.40 -4.53
C LYS A 151 12.88 -12.51 -3.48
N ILE A 152 13.74 -13.50 -3.73
CA ILE A 152 14.06 -14.57 -2.77
C ILE A 152 14.66 -13.99 -1.48
N HIS A 153 15.72 -13.19 -1.57
CA HIS A 153 16.33 -12.56 -0.40
C HIS A 153 15.39 -11.57 0.33
N PHE A 154 14.51 -10.89 -0.39
CA PHE A 154 13.50 -10.01 0.21
C PHE A 154 12.46 -10.82 1.00
N LEU A 155 11.97 -11.93 0.44
CA LEU A 155 11.04 -12.83 1.13
C LEU A 155 11.71 -13.55 2.31
N GLU A 156 12.99 -13.89 2.21
CA GLU A 156 13.81 -14.42 3.31
C GLU A 156 13.97 -13.40 4.45
N ALA A 157 14.32 -12.16 4.12
CA ALA A 157 14.44 -11.08 5.10
C ALA A 157 13.13 -10.77 5.84
N MET A 158 11.99 -11.04 5.19
CA MET A 158 10.65 -10.86 5.77
C MET A 158 10.10 -12.14 6.44
N GLY A 159 10.89 -13.22 6.51
CA GLY A 159 10.48 -14.48 7.13
C GLY A 159 9.39 -15.26 6.37
N PHE A 160 9.14 -14.93 5.11
CA PHE A 160 8.09 -15.54 4.28
C PHE A 160 8.61 -16.68 3.38
N ASN A 161 9.90 -17.00 3.40
CA ASN A 161 10.43 -18.11 2.62
C ASN A 161 10.16 -19.46 3.31
N ARG A 162 9.24 -20.24 2.74
CA ARG A 162 8.85 -21.60 3.20
C ARG A 162 9.94 -22.67 3.04
N ARG A 163 11.14 -22.36 2.53
CA ARG A 163 12.24 -23.34 2.46
C ARG A 163 12.89 -23.67 3.81
N ILE A 164 12.51 -22.97 4.89
CA ILE A 164 12.98 -23.21 6.26
C ILE A 164 11.81 -23.67 7.18
N GLN A 165 10.74 -24.23 6.60
CA GLN A 165 9.69 -24.93 7.37
C GLN A 165 9.42 -26.31 6.76
#